data_AF-A0A0W8FAW1-F1
#
_entry.id   AF-A0A0W8FAW1-F1
#
_cell.length_a   1.000
_cell.length_b   1.000
_cell.length_c   1.000
_cell.angle_alpha   90.00
_cell.angle_beta   90.00
_cell.angle_gamma   90.00
#
_symmetry.space_group_name_H-M   'P 1'
#
loop_
_entity.id
_entity.type
_entity.pdbx_description
1 polymer ?
#
loop_
_entity_poly.entity_id
_entity_poly.type
_entity_poly.pdbx_seq_one_letter_code
_entity_poly.pdbx_strand_id
1 'polypeptide(L)'
;MADSCRAAISDWWKQENPMGANAGLLRDRYLRVAVKDKEKHPSARRDLFEAMCKSLEQSEAIYRAAYQRHLTSLQADALQKPKAEGLFCTKGRMVIGLGGENVLETGLTLHHTYGTPQIPGTALKGLASHYCDQVWGICDQGQGFKRWKKGESGGEYHKALFGTTDDSGHIVFHDAWITPETMVKSMQPDVMTPHHGDYYSGEAAPTDFDNPNPVTFLSVVGTFHVEVSCDVLGEQGQKWAKLAFDLLAEALKEWGIGGKTNAGYGRLVLDNQDESSAQSSARTVDSAIASLGSDKKEIQGLSQPVVKKLKYKKGEIVEVTKVADPKEKRGAAYFTADDGIGGLVVLGTPPSIEIGQKARLEIIGVMEKEGLYNFAAVGAKREPSRRVRDKRGRR
;
A
#
# COMPACT_ATOMS: atom_id res chain seq x y z
N MET A 1 44.26 3.55 16.80
CA MET A 1 42.86 3.86 17.17
C MET A 1 41.84 2.92 16.53
N ALA A 2 41.91 2.64 15.21
CA ALA A 2 40.96 1.74 14.54
C ALA A 2 40.90 0.32 15.13
N ASP A 3 42.06 -0.26 15.52
CA ASP A 3 42.10 -1.59 16.14
C ASP A 3 41.46 -1.65 17.52
N SER A 4 41.50 -0.55 18.27
CA SER A 4 40.87 -0.44 19.60
C SER A 4 39.34 -0.38 19.50
N CYS A 5 38.80 0.35 18.51
CA CYS A 5 37.35 0.41 18.29
C CYS A 5 36.79 -0.94 17.78
N ARG A 6 37.52 -1.63 16.90
CA ARG A 6 37.11 -2.95 16.40
C ARG A 6 37.18 -4.02 17.50
N ALA A 7 38.18 -3.96 18.38
CA ALA A 7 38.24 -4.81 19.56
C ALA A 7 37.03 -4.59 20.47
N ALA A 8 36.68 -3.33 20.76
CA ALA A 8 35.50 -3.00 21.58
C ALA A 8 34.18 -3.52 20.98
N ILE A 9 33.99 -3.42 19.65
CA ILE A 9 32.82 -3.99 18.97
C ILE A 9 32.82 -5.52 19.03
N SER A 10 33.97 -6.16 18.86
CA SER A 10 34.09 -7.61 18.97
C SER A 10 33.81 -8.11 20.39
N ASP A 11 34.29 -7.38 21.40
CA ASP A 11 34.07 -7.72 22.80
C ASP A 11 32.62 -7.50 23.24
N TRP A 12 31.92 -6.51 22.67
CA TRP A 12 30.48 -6.35 22.87
C TRP A 12 29.71 -7.62 22.50
N TRP A 13 30.08 -8.26 21.38
CA TRP A 13 29.44 -9.51 20.95
C TRP A 13 29.80 -10.75 21.78
N LYS A 14 30.83 -10.69 22.62
CA LYS A 14 31.21 -11.76 23.55
C LYS A 14 30.43 -11.70 24.87
N GLN A 15 29.69 -10.62 25.12
CA GLN A 15 28.86 -10.48 26.32
C GLN A 15 27.72 -11.50 26.29
N GLU A 16 27.32 -12.00 27.46
CA GLU A 16 26.19 -12.94 27.58
C GLU A 16 24.85 -12.32 27.14
N ASN A 17 24.69 -11.00 27.31
CA ASN A 17 23.52 -10.25 26.88
C ASN A 17 23.93 -8.88 26.33
N PRO A 18 24.34 -8.79 25.05
CA PRO A 18 24.77 -7.53 24.45
C PRO A 18 23.59 -6.54 24.38
N MET A 19 23.68 -5.46 25.14
CA MET A 19 22.66 -4.42 25.22
C MET A 19 23.04 -3.23 24.32
N GLY A 20 22.09 -2.76 23.51
CA GLY A 20 22.22 -1.54 22.73
C GLY A 20 20.87 -0.84 22.67
N ALA A 21 20.84 0.49 22.65
CA ALA A 21 19.61 1.29 22.73
C ALA A 21 19.30 2.06 21.44
N ASN A 22 19.98 1.76 20.33
CA ASN A 22 19.74 2.39 19.04
C ASN A 22 19.98 1.40 17.89
N ALA A 23 18.91 0.99 17.22
CA ALA A 23 18.98 0.01 16.14
C ALA A 23 19.80 0.50 14.94
N GLY A 24 19.79 1.81 14.64
CA GLY A 24 20.56 2.40 13.54
C GLY A 24 22.06 2.32 13.80
N LEU A 25 22.49 2.63 15.03
CA LEU A 25 23.88 2.50 15.45
C LEU A 25 24.35 1.04 15.39
N LEU A 26 23.52 0.11 15.87
CA LEU A 26 23.82 -1.32 15.81
C LEU A 26 24.01 -1.79 14.36
N ARG A 27 23.06 -1.42 13.48
CA ARG A 27 23.11 -1.73 12.05
C ARG A 27 24.38 -1.21 11.37
N ASP A 28 24.76 0.02 11.65
CA ASP A 28 25.80 0.72 10.88
C ASP A 28 27.21 0.51 11.44
N ARG A 29 27.35 0.22 12.74
CA ARG A 29 28.64 0.17 13.43
C ARG A 29 28.97 -1.14 14.14
N TYR A 30 28.00 -2.02 14.41
CA TYR A 30 28.22 -3.25 15.19
C TYR A 30 28.16 -4.54 14.36
N LEU A 31 28.52 -4.48 13.09
CA LEU A 31 28.60 -5.66 12.23
C LEU A 31 29.69 -6.61 12.72
N ARG A 32 29.32 -7.86 13.03
CA ARG A 32 30.25 -8.92 13.46
C ARG A 32 31.27 -9.26 12.37
N VAL A 33 30.84 -9.23 11.12
CA VAL A 33 31.64 -9.62 9.96
C VAL A 33 31.71 -8.45 8.99
N ALA A 34 32.88 -8.27 8.38
CA ALA A 34 33.08 -7.24 7.38
C ALA A 34 32.33 -7.56 6.08
N VAL A 35 31.85 -6.52 5.40
CA VAL A 35 31.13 -6.59 4.11
C VAL A 35 31.92 -7.29 3.01
N LYS A 36 33.26 -7.23 3.10
CA LYS A 36 34.17 -7.81 2.11
C LYS A 36 34.41 -9.31 2.30
N ASP A 37 33.87 -9.89 3.37
CA ASP A 37 33.89 -11.33 3.56
C ASP A 37 32.99 -12.00 2.52
N LYS A 38 33.54 -12.98 1.79
CA LYS A 38 32.82 -13.70 0.73
C LYS A 38 31.99 -14.85 1.29
N GLU A 39 32.16 -15.22 2.56
CA GLU A 39 31.36 -16.25 3.21
C GLU A 39 29.99 -15.70 3.64
N LYS A 40 28.96 -16.54 3.51
CA LYS A 40 27.62 -16.22 4.02
C LYS A 40 27.60 -16.48 5.53
N HIS A 41 27.36 -15.44 6.33
CA HIS A 41 27.27 -15.52 7.79
C HIS A 41 25.82 -15.33 8.29
N PRO A 42 24.93 -16.32 8.12
CA PRO A 42 23.52 -16.18 8.44
C PRO A 42 23.26 -16.00 9.95
N SER A 43 24.09 -16.59 10.81
CA SER A 43 24.02 -16.39 12.27
C SER A 43 24.32 -14.94 12.65
N ALA A 44 25.41 -14.36 12.13
CA ALA A 44 25.80 -12.99 12.41
C ALA A 44 24.71 -11.98 12.03
N ARG A 45 24.04 -12.17 10.88
CA ARG A 45 22.92 -11.33 10.45
C ARG A 45 21.69 -11.50 11.35
N ARG A 46 21.38 -12.73 11.76
CA ARG A 46 20.29 -13.02 12.69
C ARG A 46 20.51 -12.35 14.04
N ASP A 47 21.70 -12.49 14.60
CA ASP A 47 22.05 -11.92 15.91
C ASP A 47 21.99 -10.39 15.88
N LEU A 48 22.41 -9.77 14.77
CA LEU A 48 22.27 -8.33 14.56
C LEU A 48 20.80 -7.89 14.53
N PHE A 49 19.95 -8.60 13.79
CA PHE A 49 18.52 -8.29 13.74
C PHE A 49 17.86 -8.46 15.10
N GLU A 50 18.23 -9.50 15.85
CA GLU A 50 17.74 -9.69 17.22
C GLU A 50 18.18 -8.55 18.14
N ALA A 51 19.45 -8.13 18.07
CA ALA A 51 19.94 -6.99 18.84
C ALA A 51 19.24 -5.67 18.47
N MET A 52 18.97 -5.45 17.17
CA MET A 52 18.19 -4.30 16.71
C MET A 52 16.77 -4.31 17.29
N CYS A 53 16.08 -5.44 17.27
CA CYS A 53 14.75 -5.56 17.87
C CYS A 53 14.77 -5.28 19.37
N LYS A 54 15.72 -5.89 20.11
CA LYS A 54 15.88 -5.66 21.56
C LYS A 54 16.21 -4.20 21.90
N SER A 55 16.87 -3.48 20.99
CA SER A 55 17.21 -2.08 21.23
C SER A 55 16.01 -1.14 21.32
N LEU A 56 14.89 -1.54 20.71
CA LEU A 56 13.65 -0.77 20.77
C LEU A 56 13.09 -0.74 22.19
N GLU A 57 13.14 -1.85 22.93
CA GLU A 57 12.76 -1.93 24.35
C GLU A 57 13.59 -0.95 25.19
N GLN A 58 14.90 -0.89 24.95
CA GLN A 58 15.79 -0.01 25.71
C GLN A 58 15.57 1.48 25.39
N SER A 59 15.19 1.78 24.16
CA SER A 59 14.90 3.14 23.71
C SER A 59 13.50 3.64 24.10
N GLU A 60 12.62 2.78 24.63
CA GLU A 60 11.20 3.10 24.79
C GLU A 60 10.95 4.33 25.67
N ALA A 61 11.59 4.40 26.84
CA ALA A 61 11.36 5.49 27.78
C ALA A 61 11.75 6.86 27.18
N ILE A 62 12.93 6.94 26.55
CA ILE A 62 13.41 8.18 25.92
C ILE A 62 12.59 8.53 24.67
N TYR A 63 12.19 7.52 23.88
CA TYR A 63 11.37 7.72 22.71
C TYR A 63 9.97 8.21 23.08
N ARG A 64 9.34 7.64 24.11
CA ARG A 64 8.02 8.06 24.60
C ARG A 64 8.03 9.54 25.04
N ALA A 65 9.06 9.96 25.77
CA ALA A 65 9.22 11.37 26.15
C ALA A 65 9.41 12.28 24.92
N ALA A 66 10.20 11.84 23.93
CA ALA A 66 10.41 12.58 22.69
C ALA A 66 9.14 12.69 21.85
N TYR A 67 8.37 11.60 21.73
CA TYR A 67 7.10 11.55 21.03
C TYR A 67 6.06 12.46 21.69
N GLN A 68 5.97 12.45 23.03
CA GLN A 68 5.12 13.40 23.77
C GLN A 68 5.51 14.85 23.51
N ARG A 69 6.81 15.17 23.57
CA ARG A 69 7.30 16.52 23.25
C ARG A 69 6.95 16.92 21.82
N HIS A 70 7.07 15.99 20.87
CA HIS A 70 6.68 16.22 19.49
C HIS A 70 5.18 16.53 19.39
N LEU A 71 4.29 15.71 19.97
CA LEU A 71 2.85 15.98 20.01
C LEU A 71 2.51 17.35 20.64
N THR A 72 3.18 17.72 21.73
CA THR A 72 2.99 19.04 22.35
C THR A 72 3.42 20.18 21.42
N SER A 73 4.53 20.02 20.69
CA SER A 73 4.97 20.96 19.66
C SER A 73 3.91 21.11 18.57
N LEU A 74 3.33 19.99 18.13
CA LEU A 74 2.30 19.97 17.09
C LEU A 74 0.99 20.62 17.55
N GLN A 75 0.64 20.48 18.83
CA GLN A 75 -0.54 21.14 19.42
C GLN A 75 -0.33 22.65 19.53
N ALA A 76 0.87 23.10 19.88
CA ALA A 76 1.21 24.51 19.90
C ALA A 76 1.16 25.12 18.49
N ASP A 77 1.67 24.41 17.48
CA ASP A 77 1.64 24.83 16.08
C ASP A 77 0.21 24.82 15.50
N ALA A 78 -0.64 23.88 15.92
CA ALA A 78 -2.04 23.79 15.48
C ALA A 78 -2.86 25.06 15.76
N LEU A 79 -2.51 25.79 16.81
CA LEU A 79 -3.15 27.07 17.14
C LEU A 79 -2.78 28.18 16.17
N GLN A 80 -1.73 27.99 15.37
CA GLN A 80 -1.14 29.02 14.52
C GLN A 80 -1.19 28.65 13.03
N LYS A 81 -1.19 27.36 12.68
CA LYS A 81 -1.09 26.89 11.29
C LYS A 81 -2.15 25.84 10.97
N PRO A 82 -2.80 25.92 9.81
CA PRO A 82 -3.72 24.88 9.37
C PRO A 82 -3.02 23.54 9.16
N LYS A 83 -3.63 22.45 9.63
CA LYS A 83 -3.04 21.11 9.60
C LYS A 83 -4.09 20.00 9.55
N ALA A 84 -3.69 18.83 9.10
CA ALA A 84 -4.47 17.60 9.19
C ALA A 84 -3.55 16.45 9.60
N GLU A 85 -4.00 15.66 10.57
CA GLU A 85 -3.21 14.58 11.17
C GLU A 85 -4.07 13.35 11.45
N GLY A 86 -3.44 12.19 11.59
CA GLY A 86 -4.12 10.96 11.95
C GLY A 86 -3.17 9.79 12.18
N LEU A 87 -3.69 8.75 12.82
CA LEU A 87 -2.96 7.52 13.09
C LEU A 87 -3.17 6.53 11.94
N PHE A 88 -2.09 6.03 11.37
CA PHE A 88 -2.12 5.09 10.26
C PHE A 88 -1.55 3.74 10.67
N CYS A 89 -2.37 2.71 10.64
CA CYS A 89 -2.00 1.33 10.97
C CYS A 89 -1.55 0.57 9.73
N THR A 90 -0.41 -0.09 9.80
CA THR A 90 0.04 -1.00 8.74
C THR A 90 -0.93 -2.18 8.59
N LYS A 91 -1.46 -2.44 7.40
CA LYS A 91 -2.29 -3.64 7.12
C LYS A 91 -1.48 -4.92 6.95
N GLY A 92 -0.23 -4.78 6.54
CA GLY A 92 0.73 -5.86 6.40
C GLY A 92 2.12 -5.35 6.76
N ARG A 93 3.16 -6.05 6.31
CA ARG A 93 4.54 -5.62 6.54
C ARG A 93 4.88 -4.43 5.64
N MET A 94 5.68 -3.51 6.14
CA MET A 94 6.22 -2.38 5.40
C MET A 94 7.74 -2.51 5.33
N VAL A 95 8.34 -2.15 4.20
CA VAL A 95 9.79 -2.03 4.09
C VAL A 95 10.09 -0.63 3.60
N ILE A 96 10.69 0.19 4.42
CA ILE A 96 10.99 1.57 4.06
C ILE A 96 12.49 1.81 4.08
N GLY A 97 13.01 2.51 3.06
CA GLY A 97 14.45 2.71 2.90
C GLY A 97 15.19 1.57 2.20
N LEU A 98 14.47 0.62 1.58
CA LEU A 98 15.07 -0.40 0.71
C LEU A 98 15.76 0.30 -0.48
N GLY A 99 17.09 0.21 -0.57
CA GLY A 99 17.89 0.86 -1.61
C GLY A 99 18.74 2.06 -1.14
N GLY A 100 18.68 2.44 0.14
CA GLY A 100 19.71 3.32 0.71
C GLY A 100 21.05 2.59 0.77
N GLU A 101 22.17 3.31 0.57
CA GLU A 101 23.51 2.75 0.75
C GLU A 101 23.64 2.22 2.18
N ASN A 102 23.56 0.91 2.33
CA ASN A 102 23.76 0.27 3.60
C ASN A 102 24.50 -1.05 3.41
N VAL A 103 25.24 -1.40 4.46
CA VAL A 103 26.15 -2.54 4.44
C VAL A 103 25.42 -3.88 4.23
N LEU A 104 24.12 -3.94 4.56
CA LEU A 104 23.33 -5.17 4.49
C LEU A 104 22.47 -5.27 3.22
N GLU A 105 22.52 -4.26 2.34
CA GLU A 105 21.71 -4.09 1.10
C GLU A 105 20.18 -4.09 1.31
N THR A 106 19.73 -4.33 2.54
CA THR A 106 18.33 -4.33 2.96
C THR A 106 18.12 -3.16 3.91
N GLY A 107 17.94 -1.97 3.34
CA GLY A 107 17.77 -0.72 4.06
C GLY A 107 16.46 -0.66 4.86
N LEU A 108 16.56 -0.05 6.04
CA LEU A 108 15.45 0.25 6.94
C LEU A 108 15.58 1.71 7.36
N THR A 109 14.58 2.55 7.11
CA THR A 109 14.61 3.92 7.60
C THR A 109 14.35 3.95 9.10
N LEU A 110 15.35 4.43 9.84
CA LEU A 110 15.31 4.57 11.29
C LEU A 110 15.55 6.02 11.67
N HIS A 111 14.82 6.49 12.67
CA HIS A 111 15.07 7.77 13.28
C HIS A 111 16.50 7.76 13.86
N HIS A 112 17.32 8.73 13.46
CA HIS A 112 18.75 8.76 13.80
C HIS A 112 19.01 8.70 15.32
N THR A 113 18.34 9.57 16.08
CA THR A 113 18.53 9.69 17.54
C THR A 113 17.99 8.50 18.33
N TYR A 114 16.81 7.98 17.97
CA TYR A 114 16.10 6.99 18.77
C TYR A 114 16.24 5.55 18.24
N GLY A 115 16.72 5.37 17.00
CA GLY A 115 16.81 4.06 16.37
C GLY A 115 15.46 3.42 16.05
N THR A 116 14.36 4.17 16.09
CA THR A 116 13.00 3.67 15.88
C THR A 116 12.57 3.76 14.41
N PRO A 117 11.66 2.90 13.90
CA PRO A 117 11.16 3.05 12.54
C PRO A 117 10.46 4.38 12.29
N GLN A 118 10.68 4.96 11.12
CA GLN A 118 10.10 6.24 10.72
C GLN A 118 9.79 6.24 9.22
N ILE A 119 8.75 6.97 8.82
CA ILE A 119 8.44 7.22 7.41
C ILE A 119 8.86 8.65 7.07
N PRO A 120 9.83 8.87 6.16
CA PRO A 120 10.22 10.22 5.78
C PRO A 120 9.07 10.99 5.12
N GLY A 121 8.93 12.26 5.46
CA GLY A 121 7.99 13.21 4.84
C GLY A 121 8.23 13.35 3.35
N THR A 122 9.48 13.21 2.91
CA THR A 122 9.84 13.16 1.48
C THR A 122 9.25 11.95 0.77
N ALA A 123 9.20 10.78 1.42
CA ALA A 123 8.58 9.58 0.87
C ALA A 123 7.05 9.72 0.82
N LEU A 124 6.45 10.31 1.85
CA LEU A 124 5.02 10.63 1.88
C LEU A 124 4.64 11.63 0.78
N LYS A 125 5.40 12.72 0.64
CA LYS A 125 5.21 13.73 -0.41
C LYS A 125 5.34 13.11 -1.80
N GLY A 126 6.36 12.28 -2.01
CA GLY A 126 6.59 11.58 -3.28
C GLY A 126 5.44 10.65 -3.65
N LEU A 127 4.95 9.86 -2.69
CA LEU A 127 3.80 8.99 -2.87
C LEU A 127 2.54 9.78 -3.22
N ALA A 128 2.21 10.81 -2.43
CA ALA A 128 1.05 11.65 -2.65
C ALA A 128 1.10 12.37 -4.00
N SER A 129 2.26 12.91 -4.39
CA SER A 129 2.44 13.56 -5.70
C SER A 129 2.24 12.59 -6.85
N HIS A 130 2.82 11.39 -6.76
CA HIS A 130 2.68 10.40 -7.82
C HIS A 130 1.23 9.89 -7.94
N TYR A 131 0.58 9.63 -6.81
CA TYR A 131 -0.82 9.23 -6.77
C TYR A 131 -1.74 10.33 -7.31
N CYS A 132 -1.49 11.59 -6.95
CA CYS A 132 -2.23 12.74 -7.45
C CYS A 132 -2.19 12.81 -8.98
N ASP A 133 -1.00 12.70 -9.57
CA ASP A 133 -0.82 12.78 -11.02
C ASP A 133 -1.52 11.62 -11.76
N GLN A 134 -1.39 10.40 -11.24
CA GLN A 134 -1.82 9.19 -11.95
C GLN A 134 -3.27 8.78 -11.68
N VAL A 135 -3.82 9.13 -10.51
CA VAL A 135 -5.19 8.76 -10.14
C VAL A 135 -6.11 9.97 -10.25
N TRP A 136 -5.87 11.00 -9.45
CA TRP A 136 -6.71 12.21 -9.45
C TRP A 136 -6.60 12.99 -10.76
N GLY A 137 -5.40 13.06 -11.35
CA GLY A 137 -5.15 13.68 -12.66
C GLY A 137 -5.83 13.00 -13.85
N ILE A 138 -6.25 11.74 -13.72
CA ILE A 138 -7.00 11.02 -14.77
C ILE A 138 -8.52 11.15 -14.56
N CYS A 139 -8.99 11.20 -13.32
CA CYS A 139 -10.42 11.33 -12.99
C CYS A 139 -11.05 12.69 -13.38
N ASP A 140 -10.21 13.71 -13.60
CA ASP A 140 -10.61 15.09 -13.94
C ASP A 140 -10.95 15.30 -15.44
N GLN A 141 -11.02 14.23 -16.25
CA GLN A 141 -11.19 14.35 -17.71
C GLN A 141 -12.60 14.74 -18.18
N GLY A 142 -13.58 14.83 -17.27
CA GLY A 142 -14.98 15.14 -17.62
C GLY A 142 -15.37 16.62 -17.60
N GLN A 143 -14.61 17.48 -16.90
CA GLN A 143 -14.82 18.92 -16.90
C GLN A 143 -13.47 19.59 -17.11
N GLY A 144 -13.32 20.31 -18.22
CA GLY A 144 -12.03 20.83 -18.66
C GLY A 144 -11.33 21.57 -17.53
N PHE A 145 -10.28 20.97 -16.97
CA PHE A 145 -8.95 21.52 -16.68
C PHE A 145 -8.16 20.37 -16.04
N LYS A 146 -6.99 20.01 -16.56
CA LYS A 146 -6.09 18.98 -16.00
C LYS A 146 -5.42 19.48 -14.70
N ARG A 147 -6.19 19.89 -13.67
CA ARG A 147 -5.66 20.67 -12.52
C ARG A 147 -4.81 19.84 -11.56
N TRP A 148 -5.05 18.54 -11.52
CA TRP A 148 -4.33 17.58 -10.67
C TRP A 148 -3.17 16.89 -11.38
N LYS A 149 -3.08 17.02 -12.71
CA LYS A 149 -2.05 16.36 -13.50
C LYS A 149 -0.74 17.13 -13.44
N LYS A 150 0.38 16.44 -13.29
CA LYS A 150 1.71 17.04 -13.37
C LYS A 150 2.01 17.45 -14.82
N GLY A 151 2.33 18.72 -15.03
CA GLY A 151 2.71 19.23 -16.36
C GLY A 151 2.72 20.76 -16.47
N GLU A 152 3.28 21.26 -17.56
CA GLU A 152 3.45 22.70 -17.80
C GLU A 152 2.12 23.37 -18.19
N SER A 153 1.36 22.78 -19.12
CA SER A 153 0.09 23.33 -19.64
C SER A 153 -1.16 22.98 -18.81
N GLY A 154 -1.00 22.81 -17.50
CA GLY A 154 -2.05 22.43 -16.54
C GLY A 154 -1.50 22.27 -15.12
N GLY A 155 -2.24 21.61 -14.23
CA GLY A 155 -1.70 21.17 -12.95
C GLY A 155 -1.69 22.19 -11.81
N GLU A 156 -2.50 23.25 -11.85
CA GLU A 156 -2.50 24.31 -10.83
C GLU A 156 -2.56 23.77 -9.39
N TYR A 157 -3.41 22.79 -9.13
CA TYR A 157 -3.58 22.22 -7.79
C TYR A 157 -2.41 21.30 -7.43
N HIS A 158 -1.89 20.52 -8.38
CA HIS A 158 -0.67 19.74 -8.15
C HIS A 158 0.53 20.66 -7.82
N LYS A 159 0.68 21.76 -8.56
CA LYS A 159 1.76 22.75 -8.34
C LYS A 159 1.60 23.43 -6.97
N ALA A 160 0.38 23.84 -6.61
CA ALA A 160 0.11 24.44 -5.30
C ALA A 160 0.45 23.49 -4.14
N LEU A 161 0.12 22.19 -4.25
CA LEU A 161 0.41 21.22 -3.21
C LEU A 161 1.90 20.87 -3.09
N PHE A 162 2.54 20.56 -4.22
CA PHE A 162 3.86 19.91 -4.23
C PHE A 162 5.01 20.83 -4.62
N GLY A 163 4.71 21.95 -5.27
CA GLY A 163 5.68 22.88 -5.84
C GLY A 163 6.13 22.48 -7.23
N THR A 164 7.03 23.30 -7.78
CA THR A 164 7.76 23.11 -9.03
C THR A 164 9.25 23.35 -8.79
N THR A 165 10.03 23.45 -9.87
CA THR A 165 11.43 23.89 -9.78
C THR A 165 11.55 25.37 -9.43
N ASP A 166 10.57 26.18 -9.82
CA ASP A 166 10.59 27.64 -9.66
C ASP A 166 9.80 28.13 -8.43
N ASP A 167 8.92 27.29 -7.88
CA ASP A 167 8.02 27.66 -6.78
C ASP A 167 7.87 26.55 -5.74
N SER A 168 7.78 26.94 -4.46
CA SER A 168 7.57 26.00 -3.36
C SER A 168 6.12 25.52 -3.29
N GLY A 169 5.92 24.27 -2.89
CA GLY A 169 4.58 23.79 -2.54
C GLY A 169 4.14 24.32 -1.18
N HIS A 170 2.84 24.54 -1.04
CA HIS A 170 2.21 25.08 0.18
C HIS A 170 1.94 24.03 1.27
N ILE A 171 2.10 22.75 0.94
CA ILE A 171 1.92 21.66 1.91
C ILE A 171 3.26 21.10 2.35
N VAL A 172 3.45 21.12 3.67
CA VAL A 172 4.56 20.47 4.36
C VAL A 172 4.12 19.07 4.76
N PHE A 173 4.85 18.07 4.28
CA PHE A 173 4.67 16.67 4.67
C PHE A 173 5.69 16.37 5.74
N HIS A 174 5.23 16.17 6.97
CA HIS A 174 6.10 15.85 8.10
C HIS A 174 6.49 14.38 8.08
N ASP A 175 7.62 14.04 8.70
CA ASP A 175 7.97 12.65 8.89
C ASP A 175 6.93 11.97 9.79
N ALA A 176 6.51 10.75 9.45
CA ALA A 176 5.58 9.99 10.29
C ALA A 176 6.32 9.23 11.38
N TRP A 177 5.92 9.48 12.63
CA TRP A 177 6.50 8.88 13.83
C TRP A 177 5.72 7.63 14.22
N ILE A 178 6.39 6.53 14.54
CA ILE A 178 5.73 5.33 15.07
C ILE A 178 5.16 5.61 16.47
N THR A 179 3.97 5.11 16.79
CA THR A 179 3.40 5.29 18.12
C THR A 179 4.19 4.49 19.16
N PRO A 180 4.43 5.03 20.37
CA PRO A 180 5.14 4.30 21.42
C PRO A 180 4.52 2.93 21.74
N GLU A 181 3.20 2.80 21.59
CA GLU A 181 2.43 1.57 21.88
C GLU A 181 2.76 0.42 20.91
N THR A 182 3.13 0.75 19.67
CA THR A 182 3.46 -0.26 18.64
C THR A 182 4.95 -0.36 18.35
N MET A 183 5.75 0.59 18.86
CA MET A 183 7.17 0.74 18.55
C MET A 183 8.01 -0.48 18.93
N VAL A 184 7.87 -1.02 20.14
CA VAL A 184 8.75 -2.09 20.66
C VAL A 184 8.73 -3.36 19.79
N LYS A 185 7.55 -3.74 19.28
CA LYS A 185 7.35 -4.96 18.46
C LYS A 185 7.31 -4.67 16.96
N SER A 186 7.73 -3.47 16.56
CA SER A 186 7.54 -3.00 15.20
C SER A 186 8.45 -3.68 14.19
N MET A 187 9.67 -4.07 14.56
CA MET A 187 10.61 -4.72 13.66
C MET A 187 10.41 -6.24 13.63
N GLN A 188 10.25 -6.79 12.43
CA GLN A 188 9.96 -8.20 12.22
C GLN A 188 10.90 -8.78 11.15
N PRO A 189 11.67 -9.85 11.46
CA PRO A 189 12.47 -10.57 10.46
C PRO A 189 11.60 -11.14 9.34
N ASP A 190 12.11 -11.06 8.12
CA ASP A 190 11.47 -11.53 6.89
C ASP A 190 12.50 -12.11 5.92
N VAL A 191 12.04 -12.79 4.87
CA VAL A 191 12.89 -13.43 3.86
C VAL A 191 12.36 -13.18 2.45
N MET A 192 13.27 -12.92 1.53
CA MET A 192 12.99 -12.94 0.09
C MET A 192 13.85 -14.00 -0.58
N THR A 193 13.30 -14.67 -1.60
CA THR A 193 14.00 -15.70 -2.35
C THR A 193 13.99 -15.35 -3.84
N PRO A 194 14.81 -14.37 -4.29
CA PRO A 194 15.04 -14.20 -5.72
C PRO A 194 15.58 -15.50 -6.33
N HIS A 195 15.07 -15.85 -7.51
CA HIS A 195 15.44 -17.08 -8.23
C HIS A 195 16.37 -16.78 -9.41
N HIS A 196 16.06 -15.77 -10.24
CA HIS A 196 16.75 -15.55 -11.51
C HIS A 196 17.80 -14.43 -11.44
N GLY A 197 18.74 -14.50 -10.49
CA GLY A 197 19.77 -13.48 -10.29
C GLY A 197 20.57 -13.18 -11.57
N ASP A 198 21.10 -14.23 -12.19
CA ASP A 198 21.94 -14.16 -13.39
C ASP A 198 21.18 -13.67 -14.63
N TYR A 199 19.86 -13.87 -14.67
CA TYR A 199 19.01 -13.29 -15.71
C TYR A 199 18.80 -11.80 -15.53
N TYR A 200 18.55 -11.36 -14.29
CA TYR A 200 18.39 -9.95 -13.99
C TYR A 200 19.70 -9.15 -14.16
N SER A 201 20.86 -9.79 -14.02
CA SER A 201 22.17 -9.18 -14.36
C SER A 201 22.52 -9.24 -15.84
N GLY A 202 21.73 -9.97 -16.67
CA GLY A 202 21.97 -10.12 -18.10
C GLY A 202 23.06 -11.14 -18.45
N GLU A 203 23.50 -11.95 -17.50
CA GLU A 203 24.58 -12.93 -17.64
C GLU A 203 24.08 -14.28 -18.19
N ALA A 204 22.82 -14.65 -17.92
CA ALA A 204 22.23 -15.91 -18.37
C ALA A 204 20.74 -15.79 -18.72
N ALA A 205 20.19 -16.76 -19.46
CA ALA A 205 18.75 -16.90 -19.63
C ALA A 205 18.12 -17.48 -18.35
N PRO A 206 16.89 -17.10 -17.98
CA PRO A 206 16.26 -17.59 -16.75
C PRO A 206 15.88 -19.06 -16.96
N THR A 207 16.17 -19.91 -15.97
CA THR A 207 15.77 -21.32 -16.00
C THR A 207 14.90 -21.66 -14.80
N ASP A 208 13.96 -22.60 -14.98
CA ASP A 208 13.08 -23.06 -13.90
C ASP A 208 13.84 -23.84 -12.79
N PHE A 209 15.13 -24.12 -13.00
CA PHE A 209 16.00 -24.81 -12.05
C PHE A 209 17.01 -23.87 -11.35
N ASP A 210 16.85 -22.55 -11.51
CA ASP A 210 17.69 -21.58 -10.81
C ASP A 210 17.46 -21.69 -9.29
N ASN A 211 18.55 -21.86 -8.54
CA ASN A 211 18.48 -22.01 -7.10
C ASN A 211 17.93 -20.72 -6.45
N PRO A 212 16.96 -20.81 -5.52
CA PRO A 212 16.58 -19.65 -4.73
C PRO A 212 17.78 -19.14 -3.93
N ASN A 213 17.91 -17.81 -3.83
CA ASN A 213 18.89 -17.17 -2.96
C ASN A 213 18.17 -16.48 -1.78
N PRO A 214 17.98 -17.14 -0.63
CA PRO A 214 17.32 -16.53 0.52
C PRO A 214 18.11 -15.34 1.06
N VAL A 215 17.47 -14.17 1.06
CA VAL A 215 17.98 -12.93 1.64
C VAL A 215 17.05 -12.50 2.78
N THR A 216 17.56 -12.52 4.01
CA THR A 216 16.80 -12.10 5.18
C THR A 216 16.85 -10.58 5.36
N PHE A 217 15.76 -9.96 5.80
CA PHE A 217 15.70 -8.52 6.03
C PHE A 217 14.77 -8.20 7.20
N LEU A 218 14.81 -6.95 7.68
CA LEU A 218 13.84 -6.46 8.65
C LEU A 218 12.71 -5.71 7.94
N SER A 219 11.50 -6.06 8.33
CA SER A 219 10.26 -5.38 7.94
C SER A 219 9.64 -4.68 9.16
N VAL A 220 8.71 -3.79 8.92
CA VAL A 220 8.05 -2.97 9.93
C VAL A 220 6.55 -3.23 9.96
N VAL A 221 6.00 -3.35 11.15
CA VAL A 221 4.56 -3.26 11.44
C VAL A 221 4.36 -2.22 12.53
N GLY A 222 3.23 -1.53 12.53
CA GLY A 222 2.92 -0.59 13.60
C GLY A 222 1.90 0.47 13.19
N THR A 223 1.71 1.41 14.09
CA THR A 223 0.86 2.58 13.89
C THR A 223 1.74 3.81 13.81
N PHE A 224 1.51 4.67 12.83
CA PHE A 224 2.30 5.87 12.59
C PHE A 224 1.42 7.11 12.71
N HIS A 225 1.88 8.12 13.43
CA HIS A 225 1.28 9.45 13.41
C HIS A 225 1.75 10.18 12.14
N VAL A 226 0.81 10.46 11.25
CA VAL A 226 1.04 11.13 9.97
C VAL A 226 0.40 12.51 10.04
N GLU A 227 1.12 13.52 9.58
CA GLU A 227 0.66 14.91 9.58
C GLU A 227 1.07 15.65 8.30
N VAL A 228 0.18 16.52 7.85
CA VAL A 228 0.46 17.55 6.85
C VAL A 228 0.03 18.92 7.39
N SER A 229 0.81 19.95 7.09
CA SER A 229 0.46 21.34 7.44
C SER A 229 0.52 22.25 6.22
N CYS A 230 -0.29 23.31 6.23
CA CYS A 230 -0.28 24.33 5.19
C CYS A 230 0.34 25.63 5.72
N ASP A 231 1.15 26.29 4.89
CA ASP A 231 1.74 27.60 5.19
C ASP A 231 0.71 28.74 5.06
N VAL A 232 -0.31 28.58 4.21
CA VAL A 232 -1.43 29.50 4.08
C VAL A 232 -2.30 29.44 5.33
N LEU A 233 -2.51 30.58 5.98
CA LEU A 233 -3.31 30.66 7.21
C LEU A 233 -4.82 30.69 6.94
N GLY A 234 -5.59 30.35 7.97
CA GLY A 234 -7.06 30.45 7.96
C GLY A 234 -7.77 29.25 7.32
N GLU A 235 -9.08 29.42 7.08
CA GLU A 235 -9.97 28.33 6.66
C GLU A 235 -9.58 27.72 5.29
N GLN A 236 -9.06 28.53 4.37
CA GLN A 236 -8.63 28.05 3.06
C GLN A 236 -7.41 27.14 3.17
N GLY A 237 -6.39 27.52 3.93
CA GLY A 237 -5.25 26.65 4.21
C GLY A 237 -5.67 25.35 4.88
N GLN A 238 -6.67 25.40 5.77
CA GLN A 238 -7.22 24.21 6.42
C GLN A 238 -7.90 23.25 5.43
N LYS A 239 -8.63 23.79 4.45
CA LYS A 239 -9.22 22.99 3.37
C LYS A 239 -8.14 22.33 2.52
N TRP A 240 -7.07 23.05 2.20
CA TRP A 240 -5.94 22.51 1.45
C TRP A 240 -5.15 21.44 2.22
N ALA A 241 -4.88 21.66 3.51
CA ALA A 241 -4.25 20.67 4.38
C ALA A 241 -5.09 19.38 4.44
N LYS A 242 -6.40 19.51 4.65
CA LYS A 242 -7.32 18.36 4.65
C LYS A 242 -7.33 17.62 3.32
N LEU A 243 -7.41 18.35 2.20
CA LEU A 243 -7.41 17.77 0.86
C LEU A 243 -6.11 16.99 0.56
N ALA A 244 -4.97 17.53 0.98
CA ALA A 244 -3.67 16.86 0.85
C ALA A 244 -3.58 15.62 1.75
N PHE A 245 -4.16 15.68 2.95
CA PHE A 245 -4.24 14.55 3.86
C PHE A 245 -5.12 13.43 3.33
N ASP A 246 -6.30 13.75 2.79
CA ASP A 246 -7.23 12.78 2.19
C ASP A 246 -6.58 12.09 0.98
N LEU A 247 -5.90 12.86 0.12
CA LEU A 247 -5.07 12.35 -0.98
C LEU A 247 -4.01 11.36 -0.49
N LEU A 248 -3.26 11.73 0.55
CA LEU A 248 -2.22 10.88 1.13
C LEU A 248 -2.82 9.61 1.75
N ALA A 249 -3.97 9.73 2.43
CA ALA A 249 -4.66 8.60 3.06
C ALA A 249 -5.10 7.56 2.01
N GLU A 250 -5.65 8.02 0.88
CA GLU A 250 -5.96 7.16 -0.26
C GLU A 250 -4.71 6.48 -0.82
N ALA A 251 -3.64 7.26 -1.06
CA ALA A 251 -2.40 6.74 -1.62
C ALA A 251 -1.75 5.67 -0.73
N LEU A 252 -1.71 5.90 0.60
CA LEU A 252 -1.20 4.94 1.58
C LEU A 252 -2.01 3.64 1.62
N LYS A 253 -3.32 3.74 1.44
CA LYS A 253 -4.24 2.60 1.44
C LYS A 253 -4.15 1.78 0.15
N GLU A 254 -4.14 2.42 -1.00
CA GLU A 254 -4.27 1.75 -2.29
C GLU A 254 -2.91 1.34 -2.87
N TRP A 255 -1.92 2.22 -2.82
CA TRP A 255 -0.60 2.02 -3.43
C TRP A 255 0.47 1.60 -2.42
N GLY A 256 0.35 2.07 -1.18
CA GLY A 256 1.34 1.83 -0.14
C GLY A 256 2.66 2.57 -0.37
N ILE A 257 3.52 2.50 0.65
CA ILE A 257 4.79 3.21 0.71
C ILE A 257 5.98 2.27 0.92
N GLY A 258 7.15 2.70 0.42
CA GLY A 258 8.39 1.97 0.57
C GLY A 258 8.65 0.94 -0.55
N GLY A 259 9.49 -0.05 -0.25
CA GLY A 259 9.87 -1.10 -1.18
C GLY A 259 8.83 -2.21 -1.28
N LYS A 260 8.81 -2.88 -2.44
CA LYS A 260 8.00 -4.09 -2.70
C LYS A 260 6.48 -3.90 -2.54
N THR A 261 5.98 -2.70 -2.84
CA THR A 261 4.54 -2.40 -2.83
C THR A 261 3.72 -3.28 -3.77
N ASN A 262 4.30 -3.74 -4.88
CA ASN A 262 3.68 -4.72 -5.80
C ASN A 262 3.46 -6.10 -5.18
N ALA A 263 4.25 -6.47 -4.18
CA ALA A 263 4.09 -7.71 -3.41
C ALA A 263 3.17 -7.52 -2.17
N GLY A 264 2.49 -6.36 -2.07
CA GLY A 264 1.55 -6.05 -0.99
C GLY A 264 2.17 -5.38 0.24
N TYR A 265 3.46 -5.07 0.24
CA TYR A 265 4.09 -4.37 1.35
C TYR A 265 3.64 -2.90 1.43
N GLY A 266 3.72 -2.33 2.62
CA GLY A 266 3.64 -0.89 2.83
C GLY A 266 2.24 -0.29 2.75
N ARG A 267 1.17 -1.09 2.81
CA ARG A 267 -0.20 -0.57 2.90
C ARG A 267 -0.50 -0.09 4.32
N LEU A 268 -0.98 1.15 4.44
CA LEU A 268 -1.44 1.72 5.71
C LEU A 268 -2.87 2.19 5.58
N VAL A 269 -3.64 2.10 6.67
CA VAL A 269 -5.00 2.62 6.75
C VAL A 269 -5.13 3.58 7.90
N LEU A 270 -5.93 4.63 7.70
CA LEU A 270 -6.31 5.53 8.77
C LEU A 270 -7.09 4.74 9.83
N ASP A 271 -6.67 4.88 11.08
CA ASP A 271 -7.32 4.31 12.25
C ASP A 271 -8.44 5.27 12.69
N ASN A 272 -9.68 4.94 12.33
CA ASN A 272 -10.86 5.71 12.70
C ASN A 272 -11.22 5.41 14.17
N GLN A 273 -10.45 5.98 15.10
CA GLN A 273 -10.70 5.84 16.54
C GLN A 273 -12.11 6.37 16.94
N ASP A 274 -12.70 7.26 16.13
CA ASP A 274 -14.06 7.80 16.33
C ASP A 274 -15.20 6.79 16.19
N GLU A 275 -15.02 5.67 15.47
CA GLU A 275 -16.06 4.63 15.41
C GLU A 275 -15.94 3.60 16.56
N SER A 276 -14.75 3.51 17.18
CA SER A 276 -14.50 2.53 18.23
C SER A 276 -15.14 2.91 19.57
N SER A 277 -15.26 4.21 19.85
CA SER A 277 -15.95 4.78 21.02
C SER A 277 -17.49 4.67 20.94
N ALA A 278 -18.05 4.71 19.72
CA ALA A 278 -19.46 4.42 19.48
C ALA A 278 -19.78 2.92 19.66
N GLN A 279 -18.85 2.04 19.28
CA GLN A 279 -19.03 0.58 19.41
C GLN A 279 -18.76 0.05 20.83
N SER A 280 -17.92 0.69 21.64
CA SER A 280 -17.75 0.31 23.06
C SER A 280 -18.98 0.65 23.91
N SER A 281 -19.71 1.69 23.52
CA SER A 281 -20.96 2.13 24.18
C SER A 281 -22.16 1.24 23.82
N ALA A 282 -22.14 0.63 22.62
CA ALA A 282 -23.16 -0.34 22.20
C ALA A 282 -23.00 -1.71 22.89
N ARG A 283 -21.77 -2.12 23.23
CA ARG A 283 -21.50 -3.41 23.89
C ARG A 283 -21.96 -3.49 25.35
N THR A 284 -22.22 -2.36 26.00
CA THR A 284 -22.74 -2.33 27.38
C THR A 284 -24.27 -2.47 27.44
N VAL A 285 -24.97 -2.26 26.32
CA VAL A 285 -26.44 -2.41 26.25
C VAL A 285 -26.84 -3.85 25.95
N ASP A 286 -26.05 -4.58 25.15
CA ASP A 286 -26.33 -5.98 24.79
C ASP A 286 -26.16 -6.96 25.97
N SER A 287 -25.33 -6.64 26.98
CA SER A 287 -25.17 -7.50 28.17
C SER A 287 -26.31 -7.35 29.18
N ALA A 288 -27.12 -6.29 29.10
CA ALA A 288 -28.25 -6.05 30.00
C ALA A 288 -29.57 -6.63 29.48
N ILE A 289 -29.65 -6.99 28.19
CA ILE A 289 -30.86 -7.52 27.54
C ILE A 289 -30.90 -9.07 27.59
N ALA A 290 -29.79 -9.73 27.93
CA ALA A 290 -29.70 -11.19 28.00
C ALA A 290 -30.35 -11.83 29.27
N SER A 291 -30.93 -11.06 30.19
CA SER A 291 -31.49 -11.57 31.45
C SER A 291 -33.02 -11.55 31.58
N LEU A 292 -33.78 -11.27 30.51
CA LEU A 292 -35.25 -11.39 30.55
C LEU A 292 -35.75 -12.10 29.30
N GLY A 293 -36.30 -13.30 29.52
CA GLY A 293 -36.75 -14.20 28.48
C GLY A 293 -38.03 -13.77 27.76
N SER A 294 -38.13 -14.34 26.55
CA SER A 294 -39.36 -14.67 25.79
C SER A 294 -40.41 -13.59 25.61
N ASP A 295 -40.45 -12.99 24.42
CA ASP A 295 -41.62 -13.07 23.55
C ASP A 295 -41.27 -12.73 22.10
N LYS A 296 -41.63 -13.62 21.18
CA LYS A 296 -41.49 -13.43 19.73
C LYS A 296 -42.59 -12.48 19.23
N LYS A 297 -42.21 -11.33 18.68
CA LYS A 297 -43.01 -10.61 17.68
C LYS A 297 -42.12 -9.98 16.61
N GLU A 298 -42.49 -10.24 15.38
CA GLU A 298 -41.88 -9.75 14.15
C GLU A 298 -41.80 -8.22 14.10
N ILE A 299 -40.64 -7.68 13.72
CA ILE A 299 -40.54 -6.40 13.03
C ILE A 299 -39.53 -6.55 11.88
N GLN A 300 -40.01 -6.23 10.68
CA GLN A 300 -39.30 -6.21 9.40
C GLN A 300 -38.40 -4.98 9.27
N GLY A 301 -37.28 -5.14 8.54
CA GLY A 301 -36.74 -4.12 7.65
C GLY A 301 -35.50 -3.34 8.13
N LEU A 302 -34.32 -3.72 7.61
CA LEU A 302 -33.43 -2.84 6.83
C LEU A 302 -32.32 -3.70 6.19
N SER A 303 -32.24 -3.61 4.88
CA SER A 303 -31.61 -4.56 3.95
C SER A 303 -30.10 -4.42 3.80
N GLN A 304 -29.40 -5.55 3.86
CA GLN A 304 -28.03 -5.74 3.33
C GLN A 304 -28.03 -5.75 1.78
N PRO A 305 -26.93 -5.41 1.11
CA PRO A 305 -26.86 -5.43 -0.36
C PRO A 305 -26.98 -6.87 -0.88
N VAL A 306 -28.03 -7.11 -1.67
CA VAL A 306 -28.37 -8.39 -2.29
C VAL A 306 -27.35 -8.72 -3.38
N VAL A 307 -26.54 -9.76 -3.16
CA VAL A 307 -25.80 -10.42 -4.24
C VAL A 307 -26.83 -11.15 -5.10
N LYS A 308 -27.10 -10.63 -6.31
CA LYS A 308 -28.04 -11.24 -7.26
C LYS A 308 -27.50 -12.62 -7.67
N LYS A 309 -28.35 -13.65 -7.51
CA LYS A 309 -28.02 -15.05 -7.82
C LYS A 309 -27.96 -15.24 -9.34
N LEU A 310 -26.82 -15.68 -9.87
CA LEU A 310 -26.61 -15.94 -11.31
C LEU A 310 -27.53 -17.07 -11.79
N LYS A 311 -28.36 -16.80 -12.81
CA LYS A 311 -29.40 -17.73 -13.29
C LYS A 311 -28.88 -18.70 -14.35
N TYR A 312 -27.99 -18.24 -15.22
CA TYR A 312 -27.55 -18.96 -16.42
C TYR A 312 -26.18 -19.62 -16.28
N LYS A 313 -26.00 -20.74 -16.97
CA LYS A 313 -24.75 -21.53 -16.98
C LYS A 313 -23.96 -21.32 -18.27
N LYS A 314 -22.67 -21.66 -18.22
CA LYS A 314 -21.79 -21.66 -19.40
C LYS A 314 -22.34 -22.61 -20.49
N GLY A 315 -22.42 -22.11 -21.73
CA GLY A 315 -22.91 -22.80 -22.92
C GLY A 315 -24.37 -22.47 -23.28
N GLU A 316 -25.08 -21.71 -22.46
CA GLU A 316 -26.47 -21.32 -22.74
C GLU A 316 -26.53 -20.09 -23.66
N ILE A 317 -27.42 -20.16 -24.65
CA ILE A 317 -27.76 -19.02 -25.52
C ILE A 317 -28.90 -18.26 -24.88
N VAL A 318 -28.64 -17.01 -24.53
CA VAL A 318 -29.57 -16.14 -23.79
C VAL A 318 -29.91 -14.89 -24.61
N GLU A 319 -31.14 -14.41 -24.43
CA GLU A 319 -31.56 -13.12 -24.96
C GLU A 319 -31.10 -12.00 -24.03
N VAL A 320 -30.35 -11.05 -24.57
CA VAL A 320 -29.68 -9.99 -23.81
C VAL A 320 -29.94 -8.64 -24.46
N THR A 321 -30.06 -7.61 -23.63
CA THR A 321 -30.33 -6.24 -24.08
C THR A 321 -29.04 -5.43 -24.06
N LYS A 322 -28.74 -4.68 -25.12
CA LYS A 322 -27.59 -3.77 -25.13
C LYS A 322 -27.85 -2.60 -24.19
N VAL A 323 -26.93 -2.36 -23.25
CA VAL A 323 -27.00 -1.22 -22.33
C VAL A 323 -25.71 -0.41 -22.43
N ALA A 324 -25.74 0.83 -21.92
CA ALA A 324 -24.51 1.59 -21.74
C ALA A 324 -23.58 0.85 -20.77
N ASP A 325 -22.28 0.82 -21.07
CA ASP A 325 -21.29 0.16 -20.21
C ASP A 325 -21.27 0.84 -18.83
N PRO A 326 -21.53 0.13 -17.72
CA PRO A 326 -21.48 0.69 -16.37
C PRO A 326 -20.08 1.20 -15.99
N LYS A 327 -19.04 0.77 -16.72
CA LYS A 327 -17.66 1.23 -16.58
C LYS A 327 -17.22 1.78 -17.94
N GLU A 328 -17.55 3.04 -18.21
CA GLU A 328 -17.35 3.83 -19.45
C GLU A 328 -15.94 3.77 -20.11
N LYS A 329 -14.97 3.09 -19.48
CA LYS A 329 -13.56 2.96 -19.88
C LYS A 329 -13.27 1.94 -20.97
N ARG A 330 -14.20 1.08 -21.41
CA ARG A 330 -13.86 -0.05 -22.30
C ARG A 330 -14.26 0.10 -23.76
N GLY A 331 -15.13 1.06 -24.11
CA GLY A 331 -15.62 1.26 -25.49
C GLY A 331 -16.25 0.01 -26.13
N ALA A 332 -16.53 -1.02 -25.33
CA ALA A 332 -16.93 -2.35 -25.76
C ALA A 332 -18.44 -2.53 -25.56
N ALA A 333 -19.09 -3.29 -26.45
CA ALA A 333 -20.52 -3.51 -26.38
C ALA A 333 -20.89 -4.35 -25.13
N TYR A 334 -21.58 -3.71 -24.18
CA TYR A 334 -22.05 -4.31 -22.93
C TYR A 334 -23.50 -4.75 -23.04
N PHE A 335 -23.81 -5.94 -22.55
CA PHE A 335 -25.14 -6.54 -22.64
C PHE A 335 -25.59 -7.06 -21.28
N THR A 336 -26.89 -7.00 -21.01
CA THR A 336 -27.51 -7.45 -19.76
C THR A 336 -28.56 -8.51 -20.05
N ALA A 337 -28.54 -9.62 -19.30
CA ALA A 337 -29.55 -10.67 -19.36
C ALA A 337 -30.80 -10.30 -18.53
N ASP A 338 -31.84 -11.14 -18.60
CA ASP A 338 -33.13 -10.91 -17.93
C ASP A 338 -33.05 -10.96 -16.39
N ASP A 339 -31.99 -11.55 -15.84
CA ASP A 339 -31.67 -11.58 -14.42
C ASP A 339 -31.01 -10.28 -13.92
N GLY A 340 -30.81 -9.32 -14.83
CA GLY A 340 -30.21 -8.03 -14.56
C GLY A 340 -28.70 -8.09 -14.34
N ILE A 341 -28.05 -9.20 -14.72
CA ILE A 341 -26.60 -9.37 -14.69
C ILE A 341 -26.03 -9.13 -16.09
N GLY A 342 -24.94 -8.36 -16.14
CA GLY A 342 -24.35 -7.90 -17.38
C GLY A 342 -22.97 -8.48 -17.66
N GLY A 343 -22.50 -8.21 -18.88
CA GLY A 343 -21.28 -8.81 -19.39
C GLY A 343 -20.82 -8.24 -20.72
N LEU A 344 -19.57 -8.54 -21.07
CA LEU A 344 -18.95 -8.12 -22.33
C LEU A 344 -18.92 -9.27 -23.33
N VAL A 345 -18.96 -8.94 -24.62
CA VAL A 345 -18.66 -9.90 -25.69
C VAL A 345 -17.15 -10.02 -25.83
N VAL A 346 -16.61 -11.15 -25.41
CA VAL A 346 -15.16 -11.42 -25.42
C VAL A 346 -14.73 -12.35 -26.55
N LEU A 347 -15.68 -12.90 -27.30
CA LEU A 347 -15.41 -13.82 -28.42
C LEU A 347 -16.40 -13.61 -29.58
N GLY A 348 -15.88 -13.33 -30.77
CA GLY A 348 -16.68 -12.99 -31.96
C GLY A 348 -17.06 -11.51 -32.06
N THR A 349 -17.55 -11.10 -33.22
CA THR A 349 -17.96 -9.70 -33.46
C THR A 349 -19.27 -9.40 -32.72
N PRO A 350 -19.33 -8.37 -31.86
CA PRO A 350 -20.56 -8.03 -31.16
C PRO A 350 -21.64 -7.59 -32.16
N PRO A 351 -22.92 -7.93 -31.92
CA PRO A 351 -24.02 -7.52 -32.78
C PRO A 351 -24.12 -5.98 -32.81
N SER A 352 -24.16 -5.41 -34.01
CA SER A 352 -24.26 -3.96 -34.24
C SER A 352 -25.70 -3.49 -34.08
N ILE A 353 -26.18 -3.49 -32.83
CA ILE A 353 -27.52 -3.04 -32.44
C ILE A 353 -27.46 -1.76 -31.60
N GLU A 354 -28.54 -1.00 -31.53
CA GLU A 354 -28.63 0.22 -30.71
C GLU A 354 -28.88 -0.10 -29.22
N ILE A 355 -28.61 0.86 -28.33
CA ILE A 355 -28.87 0.72 -26.89
C ILE A 355 -30.39 0.50 -26.69
N GLY A 356 -30.76 -0.52 -25.91
CA GLY A 356 -32.14 -0.92 -25.68
C GLY A 356 -32.65 -2.02 -26.62
N GLN A 357 -31.92 -2.38 -27.67
CA GLN A 357 -32.27 -3.50 -28.55
C GLN A 357 -31.76 -4.84 -27.99
N LYS A 358 -32.45 -5.92 -28.35
CA LYS A 358 -32.17 -7.28 -27.89
C LYS A 358 -31.38 -8.07 -28.94
N ALA A 359 -30.47 -8.91 -28.48
CA ALA A 359 -29.75 -9.90 -29.29
C ALA A 359 -29.62 -11.23 -28.55
N ARG A 360 -29.21 -12.27 -29.28
CA ARG A 360 -28.88 -13.58 -28.69
C ARG A 360 -27.37 -13.73 -28.60
N LEU A 361 -26.88 -14.03 -27.40
CA LEU A 361 -25.46 -14.28 -27.13
C LEU A 361 -25.29 -15.57 -26.33
N GLU A 362 -24.15 -16.24 -26.50
CA GLU A 362 -23.80 -17.44 -25.75
C GLU A 362 -22.96 -17.08 -24.52
N ILE A 363 -23.26 -17.65 -23.35
CA ILE A 363 -22.44 -17.45 -22.15
C ILE A 363 -21.24 -18.38 -22.17
N ILE A 364 -20.03 -17.83 -22.27
CA ILE A 364 -18.77 -18.60 -22.29
C ILE A 364 -18.02 -18.60 -20.96
N GLY A 365 -18.41 -17.73 -20.02
CA GLY A 365 -17.88 -17.71 -18.66
C GLY A 365 -18.83 -17.04 -17.68
N VAL A 366 -18.88 -17.57 -16.46
CA VAL A 366 -19.66 -17.04 -15.34
C VAL A 366 -18.65 -16.60 -14.26
N MET A 367 -18.60 -15.31 -13.96
CA MET A 367 -17.66 -14.73 -12.99
C MET A 367 -18.38 -14.55 -11.65
N GLU A 368 -18.49 -15.63 -10.87
CA GLU A 368 -19.31 -15.67 -9.64
C GLU A 368 -18.90 -14.62 -8.59
N LYS A 369 -17.59 -14.34 -8.46
CA LYS A 369 -17.06 -13.35 -7.51
C LYS A 369 -17.35 -11.90 -7.91
N GLU A 370 -17.53 -11.64 -9.20
CA GLU A 370 -17.76 -10.30 -9.75
C GLU A 370 -19.22 -10.05 -10.11
N GLY A 371 -20.04 -11.12 -10.17
CA GLY A 371 -21.44 -11.05 -10.57
C GLY A 371 -21.59 -10.63 -12.03
N LEU A 372 -20.76 -11.17 -12.94
CA LEU A 372 -20.74 -10.82 -14.37
C LEU A 372 -20.72 -12.05 -15.28
N TYR A 373 -21.21 -11.88 -16.50
CA TYR A 373 -21.11 -12.87 -17.58
C TYR A 373 -20.04 -12.49 -18.62
N ASN A 374 -19.41 -13.49 -19.23
CA ASN A 374 -18.64 -13.32 -20.47
C ASN A 374 -19.45 -13.91 -21.62
N PHE A 375 -19.75 -13.09 -22.63
CA PHE A 375 -20.56 -13.46 -23.77
C PHE A 375 -19.72 -13.74 -25.02
N ALA A 376 -20.28 -14.54 -25.93
CA ALA A 376 -19.78 -14.76 -27.28
C ALA A 376 -20.90 -14.59 -28.32
N ALA A 377 -20.53 -14.17 -29.53
CA ALA A 377 -21.45 -14.21 -30.67
C ALA A 377 -21.80 -15.67 -31.01
N VAL A 378 -23.09 -15.94 -31.25
CA VAL A 378 -23.60 -17.29 -31.52
C VAL A 378 -22.87 -17.90 -32.73
N GLY A 379 -22.17 -19.01 -32.53
CA GLY A 379 -21.41 -19.72 -33.58
C GLY A 379 -19.93 -19.32 -33.73
N ALA A 380 -19.40 -18.42 -32.91
CA ALA A 380 -17.98 -18.07 -32.93
C ALA A 380 -17.09 -19.21 -32.39
N LYS A 381 -16.23 -19.78 -33.24
CA LYS A 381 -15.24 -20.80 -32.84
C LYS A 381 -13.93 -20.14 -32.44
N ARG A 382 -13.29 -20.62 -31.36
CA ARG A 382 -11.89 -20.26 -31.04
C ARG A 382 -10.98 -20.71 -32.17
N GLU A 383 -10.22 -19.81 -32.77
CA GLU A 383 -9.11 -20.20 -33.66
C GLU A 383 -8.05 -20.97 -32.85
N PRO A 384 -7.56 -22.13 -33.33
CA PRO A 384 -6.43 -22.80 -32.71
C PRO A 384 -5.17 -21.95 -32.87
N SER A 385 -4.48 -21.70 -31.76
CA SER A 385 -3.22 -20.94 -31.70
C SER A 385 -2.21 -21.42 -32.75
N ARG A 386 -1.78 -20.51 -33.63
CA ARG A 386 -0.76 -20.74 -34.66
C ARG A 386 0.48 -21.40 -34.08
N ARG A 387 0.90 -22.51 -34.70
CA ARG A 387 2.19 -23.18 -34.52
C ARG A 387 3.34 -22.17 -34.66
N VAL A 388 4.31 -22.28 -33.75
CA VAL A 388 5.58 -21.55 -33.75
C VAL A 388 6.26 -21.71 -35.11
N ARG A 389 6.57 -20.59 -35.73
CA ARG A 389 7.22 -20.51 -37.05
C ARG A 389 8.71 -20.80 -36.86
N ASP A 390 9.13 -21.96 -37.32
CA ASP A 390 10.53 -22.39 -37.37
C ASP A 390 11.35 -21.37 -38.18
N LYS A 391 12.30 -20.70 -37.52
CA LYS A 391 13.27 -19.79 -38.16
C LYS A 391 14.62 -20.49 -38.20
N ARG A 392 14.78 -21.43 -39.13
CA ARG A 392 16.08 -21.77 -39.73
C ARG A 392 15.96 -21.69 -41.24
N GLY A 393 16.61 -20.69 -41.82
CA GLY A 393 16.76 -20.56 -43.26
C GLY A 393 17.13 -19.15 -43.68
N ARG A 394 18.35 -19.02 -44.25
CA ARG A 394 19.03 -17.86 -44.89
C ARG A 394 19.90 -17.07 -43.92
N ARG A 395 21.23 -16.97 -44.10
CA ARG A 395 22.12 -17.28 -45.24
C ARG A 395 23.44 -17.80 -44.70
#